data_AF-A0A7Y5QW79-F1
#
_entry.id   AF-A0A7Y5QW79-F1
#
_cell.length_a   1.000
_cell.length_b   1.000
_cell.length_c   1.000
_cell.angle_alpha   90.00
_cell.angle_beta   90.00
_cell.angle_gamma   90.00
#
_symmetry.space_group_name_H-M   'P 1'
#
loop_
_entity.id
_entity.type
_entity.pdbx_description
1 polymer ?
#
loop_
_entity_poly.entity_id
_entity_poly.type
_entity_poly.pdbx_seq_one_letter_code
_entity_poly.pdbx_strand_id
1 'polypeptide(L)'
;MSGGSSTERSEYERDALEPQPYLTTHRAQAACSRELARLMDEVIARVNALRARGIEDKAVVRQAPDRCIVQLGPVALTLAWLRGAMESIADGELLVIVWRGMVAPAMHYQPERAQSGAGLHAATSLWEQVFVPAGQSEADWNWRVAKSDSDRCSSTELAARCVEQLGLAHAKFSAAS
;
A
#
# COMPACT_ATOMS: atom_id res chain seq x y z
N MET A 1 -53.30 18.95 -41.81
CA MET A 1 -52.29 18.26 -42.66
C MET A 1 -50.95 18.85 -42.24
N SER A 2 -50.23 18.24 -41.29
CA SER A 2 -49.27 17.11 -41.50
C SER A 2 -48.13 17.55 -42.43
N GLY A 3 -46.84 17.49 -42.11
CA GLY A 3 -46.05 17.07 -40.95
C GLY A 3 -44.79 17.97 -40.90
N GLY A 4 -43.88 17.89 -39.94
CA GLY A 4 -43.36 16.72 -39.25
C GLY A 4 -41.87 16.58 -39.56
N SER A 5 -41.03 17.03 -38.62
CA SER A 5 -39.67 16.57 -38.29
C SER A 5 -38.59 16.54 -39.38
N SER A 6 -37.52 17.30 -39.16
CA SER A 6 -36.14 16.80 -39.18
C SER A 6 -35.18 17.97 -38.94
N THR A 7 -34.70 18.14 -37.72
CA THR A 7 -33.28 18.36 -37.34
C THR A 7 -33.23 18.54 -35.81
N GLU A 8 -33.70 17.54 -35.06
CA GLU A 8 -33.47 17.40 -33.61
C GLU A 8 -32.69 16.10 -33.31
N ARG A 9 -31.80 15.72 -34.23
CA ARG A 9 -30.80 14.67 -34.01
C ARG A 9 -29.40 15.24 -34.21
N SER A 10 -28.87 15.97 -33.24
CA SER A 10 -27.41 16.10 -33.12
C SER A 10 -26.88 16.55 -31.75
N GLU A 11 -27.69 16.51 -30.68
CA GLU A 11 -27.22 16.88 -29.33
C GLU A 11 -27.14 15.69 -28.36
N TYR A 12 -27.88 14.60 -28.61
CA TYR A 12 -27.80 13.37 -27.81
C TYR A 12 -26.72 12.36 -28.24
N GLU A 13 -26.05 12.59 -29.37
CA GLU A 13 -25.01 11.68 -29.90
C GLU A 13 -23.58 12.14 -29.56
N ARG A 14 -23.43 13.35 -29.00
CA ARG A 14 -22.11 13.90 -28.61
C ARG A 14 -21.73 13.62 -27.16
N ASP A 15 -22.61 12.98 -26.38
CA ASP A 15 -22.34 12.56 -25.00
C ASP A 15 -21.90 11.09 -24.91
N ALA A 16 -21.88 10.38 -26.04
CA ALA A 16 -21.36 9.03 -26.14
C ALA A 16 -19.85 9.07 -26.40
N LEU A 17 -19.09 8.58 -25.42
CA LEU A 17 -17.65 8.23 -25.47
C LEU A 17 -16.67 9.28 -24.91
N GLU A 18 -16.95 9.90 -23.75
CA GLU A 18 -15.80 10.18 -22.87
C GLU A 18 -15.20 8.84 -22.44
N PRO A 19 -13.91 8.56 -22.74
CA PRO A 19 -13.29 7.31 -22.33
C PRO A 19 -13.36 7.19 -20.81
N GLN A 20 -13.96 6.11 -20.32
CA GLN A 20 -14.03 5.85 -18.90
C GLN A 20 -12.60 5.90 -18.30
N PRO A 21 -12.36 6.68 -17.23
CA PRO A 21 -11.03 6.79 -16.64
C PRO A 21 -10.49 5.41 -16.27
N TYR A 22 -9.27 5.09 -16.70
CA TYR A 22 -8.69 3.76 -16.57
C TYR A 22 -8.81 3.18 -15.15
N LEU A 23 -8.55 3.98 -14.12
CA LEU A 23 -8.60 3.56 -12.72
C LEU A 23 -9.98 3.08 -12.25
N THR A 24 -11.06 3.38 -12.97
CA THR A 24 -12.41 2.89 -12.65
C THR A 24 -12.73 1.54 -13.29
N THR A 25 -11.80 0.97 -14.06
CA THR A 25 -12.01 -0.27 -14.82
C THR A 25 -11.56 -1.52 -14.05
N HIS A 26 -12.15 -2.67 -14.37
CA HIS A 26 -11.68 -3.98 -13.86
C HIS A 26 -10.22 -4.29 -14.23
N ARG A 27 -9.75 -3.78 -15.37
CA ARG A 27 -8.33 -3.94 -15.76
C ARG A 27 -7.41 -3.25 -14.77
N ALA A 28 -7.78 -2.06 -14.31
CA ALA A 28 -7.01 -1.34 -13.32
C ALA A 28 -7.09 -1.99 -11.93
N GLN A 29 -8.23 -2.57 -11.55
CA GLN A 29 -8.31 -3.43 -10.35
C GLN A 29 -7.30 -4.57 -10.40
N ALA A 30 -7.25 -5.31 -11.50
CA ALA A 30 -6.31 -6.42 -11.67
C ALA A 30 -4.85 -5.94 -11.67
N ALA A 31 -4.55 -4.79 -12.29
CA ALA A 31 -3.23 -4.17 -12.26
C ALA A 31 -2.83 -3.79 -10.83
N CYS A 32 -3.73 -3.16 -10.08
CA CYS A 32 -3.51 -2.79 -8.68
C CYS A 32 -3.19 -4.01 -7.81
N SER A 33 -3.95 -5.09 -7.93
CA SER A 33 -3.67 -6.32 -7.17
C SER A 33 -2.30 -6.92 -7.50
N ARG A 34 -1.89 -6.93 -8.77
CA ARG A 34 -0.55 -7.40 -9.18
C ARG A 34 0.55 -6.51 -8.65
N GLU A 35 0.38 -5.20 -8.74
CA GLU A 35 1.39 -4.23 -8.30
C GLU A 35 1.50 -4.18 -6.78
N LEU A 36 0.40 -4.36 -6.05
CA LEU A 36 0.42 -4.54 -4.60
C LEU A 36 1.16 -5.81 -4.18
N ALA A 37 0.88 -6.95 -4.83
CA ALA A 37 1.60 -8.19 -4.58
C ALA A 37 3.10 -8.04 -4.88
N ARG A 38 3.45 -7.47 -6.04
CA ARG A 38 4.84 -7.16 -6.42
C ARG A 38 5.53 -6.29 -5.38
N LEU A 39 4.87 -5.24 -4.91
CA LEU A 39 5.41 -4.35 -3.88
C LEU A 39 5.70 -5.12 -2.58
N MET A 40 4.76 -5.93 -2.10
CA MET A 40 4.95 -6.72 -0.88
C MET A 40 6.10 -7.73 -1.02
N ASP A 41 6.17 -8.45 -2.13
CA ASP A 41 7.21 -9.44 -2.39
C ASP A 41 8.60 -8.78 -2.50
N GLU A 42 8.68 -7.64 -3.19
CA GLU A 42 9.92 -6.87 -3.34
C GLU A 42 10.40 -6.31 -2.00
N VAL A 43 9.50 -5.81 -1.14
CA VAL A 43 9.83 -5.39 0.23
C VAL A 43 10.41 -6.55 1.02
N ILE A 44 9.78 -7.72 0.98
CA ILE A 44 10.25 -8.91 1.71
C ILE A 44 11.62 -9.37 1.20
N ALA A 45 11.80 -9.44 -0.12
CA ALA A 45 13.08 -9.80 -0.73
C ALA A 45 14.20 -8.84 -0.28
N ARG A 46 13.95 -7.53 -0.33
CA ARG A 46 14.90 -6.50 0.07
C ARG A 46 15.22 -6.53 1.56
N VAL A 47 14.22 -6.75 2.42
CA VAL A 47 14.45 -6.87 3.87
C VAL A 47 15.28 -8.11 4.18
N ASN A 48 15.00 -9.25 3.53
CA ASN A 48 15.81 -10.45 3.70
C ASN A 48 17.27 -10.23 3.26
N ALA A 49 17.49 -9.39 2.24
CA ALA A 49 18.83 -9.00 1.79
C ALA A 49 19.57 -8.06 2.77
N LEU A 50 18.89 -7.41 3.72
CA LEU A 50 19.54 -6.59 4.75
C LEU A 50 20.45 -7.42 5.67
N ARG A 51 20.13 -8.70 5.87
CA ARG A 51 20.99 -9.61 6.64
C ARG A 51 22.38 -9.75 6.03
N ALA A 52 22.47 -9.78 4.70
CA ALA A 52 23.75 -9.80 4.00
C ALA A 52 24.56 -8.50 4.17
N ARG A 53 23.94 -7.44 4.70
CA ARG A 53 24.55 -6.12 4.94
C ARG A 53 24.87 -5.87 6.42
N GLY A 54 24.83 -6.90 7.26
CA GLY A 54 25.23 -6.82 8.67
C GLY A 54 24.12 -6.47 9.66
N ILE A 55 22.85 -6.41 9.23
CA ILE A 55 21.73 -6.36 10.18
C ILE A 55 21.49 -7.78 10.72
N GLU A 56 21.81 -8.00 12.00
CA GLU A 56 21.72 -9.32 12.63
C GLU A 56 20.28 -9.73 12.94
N ASP A 57 19.39 -8.76 13.18
CA ASP A 57 17.98 -9.00 13.46
C ASP A 57 17.30 -9.69 12.28
N LYS A 58 16.78 -10.90 12.53
CA LYS A 58 15.96 -11.61 11.54
C LYS A 58 14.60 -10.93 11.42
N ALA A 59 14.24 -10.53 10.21
CA ALA A 59 12.92 -9.99 9.94
C ALA A 59 11.83 -11.04 10.15
N VAL A 60 10.74 -10.65 10.82
CA VAL A 60 9.53 -11.46 10.95
C VAL A 60 8.44 -10.85 10.08
N VAL A 61 7.96 -11.63 9.11
CA VAL A 61 7.00 -11.18 8.09
C VAL A 61 5.62 -11.77 8.37
N ARG A 62 4.58 -10.95 8.22
CA ARG A 62 3.17 -11.35 8.26
C ARG A 62 2.45 -10.76 7.06
N GLN A 63 1.92 -11.63 6.21
CA GLN A 63 1.20 -11.24 5.01
C GLN A 63 -0.28 -11.62 5.09
N ALA A 64 -1.09 -10.76 4.49
CA ALA A 64 -2.48 -10.94 4.10
C ALA A 64 -2.64 -10.32 2.70
N PRO A 65 -3.71 -10.62 1.95
CA PRO A 65 -3.87 -10.16 0.56
C PRO A 65 -3.75 -8.63 0.38
N ASP A 66 -4.18 -7.86 1.37
CA ASP A 66 -4.20 -6.39 1.37
C ASP A 66 -3.21 -5.78 2.36
N ARG A 67 -2.41 -6.59 3.07
CA ARG A 67 -1.54 -6.10 4.14
C ARG A 67 -0.26 -6.90 4.28
N CYS A 68 0.86 -6.20 4.45
CA CYS A 68 2.14 -6.80 4.82
C CYS A 68 2.72 -6.07 6.03
N ILE A 69 3.12 -6.82 7.05
CA ILE A 69 3.85 -6.29 8.22
C ILE A 69 5.21 -6.98 8.30
N VAL A 70 6.26 -6.18 8.41
CA VAL A 70 7.64 -6.64 8.57
C VAL A 70 8.20 -6.08 9.87
N GLN A 71 8.46 -6.95 10.84
CA GLN A 71 9.16 -6.59 12.09
C GLN A 71 10.66 -6.77 11.89
N LEU A 72 11.45 -5.76 12.27
CA LEU A 72 12.91 -5.79 12.29
C LEU A 72 13.41 -5.19 13.62
N GLY A 73 13.85 -6.05 14.54
CA GLY A 73 14.25 -5.61 15.88
C GLY A 73 13.10 -4.86 16.58
N PRO A 74 13.31 -3.63 17.10
CA PRO A 74 12.30 -2.85 17.83
C PRO A 74 11.39 -1.99 16.91
N VAL A 75 11.52 -2.11 15.59
CA VAL A 75 10.74 -1.34 14.61
C VAL A 75 10.00 -2.26 13.65
N ALA A 76 8.94 -1.76 13.05
CA ALA A 76 8.17 -2.47 12.06
C ALA A 76 7.70 -1.56 10.93
N LEU A 77 7.53 -2.17 9.76
CA LEU A 77 6.96 -1.58 8.56
C LEU A 77 5.59 -2.24 8.30
N THR A 78 4.56 -1.43 8.10
CA THR A 78 3.22 -1.85 7.68
C THR A 78 2.94 -1.27 6.30
N LEU A 79 2.54 -2.12 5.36
CA LEU A 79 1.88 -1.75 4.10
C LEU A 79 0.44 -2.25 4.20
N ALA A 80 -0.54 -1.37 4.00
CA ALA A 80 -1.96 -1.71 4.05
C ALA A 80 -2.72 -1.02 2.92
N TRP A 81 -3.42 -1.80 2.10
CA TRP A 81 -4.36 -1.29 1.13
C TRP A 81 -5.71 -1.00 1.81
N LEU A 82 -6.11 0.26 1.82
CA LEU A 82 -7.37 0.75 2.32
C LEU A 82 -8.33 0.88 1.15
N ARG A 83 -9.40 0.08 1.15
CA ARG A 83 -10.44 0.16 0.12
C ARG A 83 -11.29 1.41 0.37
N GLY A 84 -11.62 2.13 -0.70
CA GLY A 84 -12.58 3.22 -0.65
C GLY A 84 -14.04 2.71 -0.61
N ALA A 85 -14.98 3.65 -0.52
CA ALA A 85 -16.40 3.38 -0.37
C ALA A 85 -17.06 2.72 -1.60
N MET A 86 -16.49 2.91 -2.79
CA MET A 86 -17.05 2.45 -4.07
C MET A 86 -16.43 1.14 -4.56
N GLU A 87 -15.61 0.46 -3.73
CA GLU A 87 -14.84 -0.74 -4.10
C GLU A 87 -14.04 -0.61 -5.41
N SER A 88 -13.75 0.63 -5.82
CA SER A 88 -12.89 0.93 -6.94
C SER A 88 -11.44 1.01 -6.44
N ILE A 89 -10.48 1.02 -7.37
CA ILE A 89 -9.11 1.41 -7.00
C ILE A 89 -8.93 2.92 -7.02
N ALA A 90 -9.81 3.66 -7.71
CA ALA A 90 -9.73 5.11 -7.85
C ALA A 90 -9.90 5.83 -6.50
N ASP A 91 -10.61 5.21 -5.57
CA ASP A 91 -10.85 5.67 -4.21
C ASP A 91 -10.08 4.86 -3.15
N GLY A 92 -9.23 3.93 -3.58
CA GLY A 92 -8.38 3.14 -2.71
C GLY A 92 -7.03 3.81 -2.44
N GLU A 93 -6.48 3.55 -1.26
CA GLU A 93 -5.23 4.14 -0.80
C GLU A 93 -4.28 3.07 -0.26
N LEU A 94 -2.99 3.22 -0.55
CA LEU A 94 -1.93 2.45 0.08
C LEU A 94 -1.34 3.24 1.24
N LEU A 95 -1.58 2.78 2.46
CA LEU A 95 -0.96 3.30 3.67
C LEU A 95 0.37 2.57 3.93
N VAL A 96 1.45 3.35 4.07
CA VAL A 96 2.77 2.86 4.46
C VAL A 96 3.20 3.53 5.75
N ILE A 97 3.50 2.73 6.78
CA ILE A 97 3.92 3.23 8.09
C ILE A 97 5.16 2.47 8.56
N VAL A 98 6.20 3.21 8.97
CA VAL A 98 7.26 2.69 9.83
C VAL A 98 7.00 3.17 11.25
N TRP A 99 7.02 2.25 12.21
CA TRP A 99 6.68 2.52 13.60
C TRP A 99 7.60 1.76 14.57
N ARG A 100 7.74 2.29 15.79
CA ARG A 100 8.45 1.65 16.89
C ARG A 100 7.47 0.85 17.74
N GLY A 101 7.84 -0.39 18.04
CA GLY A 101 7.08 -1.32 18.85
C GLY A 101 7.23 -2.76 18.35
N MET A 102 6.58 -3.68 19.06
CA MET A 102 6.59 -5.10 18.70
C MET A 102 5.21 -5.54 18.24
N VAL A 103 5.15 -6.21 17.09
CA VAL A 103 3.94 -6.92 16.67
C VAL A 103 3.71 -8.08 17.63
N ALA A 104 2.56 -8.06 18.31
CA ALA A 104 2.16 -9.16 19.19
C ALA A 104 2.23 -10.51 18.44
N PRO A 105 2.73 -11.59 19.06
CA PRO A 105 2.68 -12.93 18.49
C PRO A 105 1.26 -13.24 18.00
N ALA A 106 1.11 -13.88 16.84
CA ALA A 106 -0.20 -14.43 16.46
C ALA A 106 -0.54 -15.48 17.52
N MET A 107 -1.42 -15.14 18.45
CA MET A 107 -1.98 -16.15 19.34
C MET A 107 -2.76 -17.13 18.47
N HIS A 108 -2.26 -18.36 18.35
CA HIS A 108 -3.11 -19.48 17.99
C HIS A 108 -4.17 -19.55 19.10
N TYR A 109 -5.44 -19.53 18.69
CA TYR A 109 -6.59 -19.50 19.58
C TYR A 109 -6.46 -20.61 20.65
N GLN A 110 -6.13 -20.24 21.88
CA GLN A 110 -6.32 -21.08 23.06
C GLN A 110 -7.58 -20.59 23.77
N PRO A 111 -8.55 -21.47 24.06
CA PRO A 111 -9.70 -21.07 24.85
C PRO A 111 -9.28 -20.86 26.31
N GLU A 112 -9.73 -19.72 26.85
CA GLU A 112 -9.75 -19.27 28.25
C GLU A 112 -8.44 -19.00 29.03
N ARG A 113 -8.19 -17.68 29.15
CA ARG A 113 -7.79 -16.91 30.34
C ARG A 113 -6.44 -17.24 31.00
N ALA A 114 -5.46 -16.35 30.74
CA ALA A 114 -4.63 -15.77 31.80
C ALA A 114 -4.25 -14.32 31.45
N GLN A 115 -4.62 -13.39 32.33
CA GLN A 115 -4.14 -12.01 32.32
C GLN A 115 -2.65 -12.00 32.63
N SER A 116 -1.87 -11.23 31.86
CA SER A 116 -0.67 -10.50 32.31
C SER A 116 -0.06 -9.80 31.11
N GLY A 117 -0.57 -8.63 30.75
CA GLY A 117 0.03 -7.79 29.72
C GLY A 117 1.01 -6.82 30.37
N ALA A 118 2.27 -7.24 30.52
CA ALA A 118 3.39 -6.32 30.71
C ALA A 118 3.22 -5.15 29.71
N GLY A 119 3.34 -3.92 30.20
CA GLY A 119 2.92 -2.70 29.50
C GLY A 119 3.24 -2.77 28.01
N LEU A 120 2.19 -2.85 27.17
CA LEU A 120 2.35 -2.64 25.74
C LEU A 120 2.93 -1.24 25.58
N HIS A 121 4.20 -1.14 25.19
CA HIS A 121 4.68 0.10 24.61
C HIS A 121 3.79 0.39 23.41
N ALA A 122 3.01 1.47 23.50
CA ALA A 122 2.13 1.90 22.43
C ALA A 122 2.95 2.10 21.15
N ALA A 123 2.46 1.55 20.04
CA ALA A 123 3.09 1.72 18.74
C ALA A 123 3.26 3.22 18.45
N THR A 124 4.49 3.64 18.18
CA THR A 124 4.80 5.05 17.89
C THR A 124 5.14 5.18 16.42
N SER A 125 4.34 5.93 15.65
CA SER A 125 4.63 6.20 14.25
C SER A 125 5.94 6.99 14.11
N LEU A 126 6.84 6.53 13.25
CA LEU A 126 8.15 7.15 12.99
C LEU A 126 8.16 7.81 11.60
N TRP A 127 7.48 7.19 10.64
CA TRP A 127 7.28 7.71 9.30
C TRP A 127 5.97 7.15 8.75
N GLU A 128 5.19 7.99 8.08
CA GLU A 128 3.90 7.63 7.52
C GLU A 128 3.70 8.33 6.18
N GLN A 129 3.23 7.57 5.19
CA GLN A 129 2.95 8.07 3.86
C GLN A 129 1.78 7.32 3.23
N VAL A 130 0.85 8.08 2.67
CA VAL A 130 -0.27 7.55 1.88
C VAL A 130 0.05 7.72 0.40
N PHE A 131 -0.19 6.65 -0.37
CA PHE A 131 -0.06 6.61 -1.81
C PHE A 131 -1.40 6.26 -2.46
N VAL A 132 -1.63 6.76 -3.65
CA VAL A 132 -2.76 6.42 -4.51
C VAL A 132 -2.26 5.83 -5.82
N PRO A 133 -3.01 4.93 -6.46
CA PRO A 133 -2.69 4.48 -7.80
C PRO A 133 -2.86 5.63 -8.80
N ALA A 134 -1.98 5.69 -9.79
CA ALA A 134 -2.05 6.65 -10.88
C ALA A 134 -1.61 6.02 -12.21
N GLY A 135 -2.19 6.50 -13.30
CA GLY A 135 -1.97 5.98 -14.64
C GLY A 135 -3.24 6.01 -15.48
N GLN A 136 -3.09 6.05 -16.80
CA GLN A 136 -4.14 5.98 -17.80
C GLN A 136 -4.22 4.59 -18.46
N SER A 137 -3.32 3.69 -18.09
CA SER A 137 -3.18 2.34 -18.62
C SER A 137 -2.41 1.46 -17.62
N GLU A 138 -2.20 0.20 -18.02
CA GLU A 138 -1.34 -0.71 -17.27
C GLU A 138 0.15 -0.39 -17.48
N ALA A 139 0.52 0.16 -18.64
CA ALA A 139 1.91 0.42 -19.01
C ALA A 139 2.50 1.66 -18.31
N ASP A 140 1.66 2.60 -17.91
CA ASP A 140 2.03 3.82 -17.20
C ASP A 140 1.63 3.78 -15.72
N TRP A 141 1.33 2.59 -15.18
CA TRP A 141 0.97 2.40 -13.78
C TRP A 141 2.08 2.90 -12.84
N ASN A 142 1.71 3.69 -11.85
CA ASN A 142 2.60 4.15 -10.79
C ASN A 142 1.85 4.42 -9.49
N TRP A 143 2.61 4.50 -8.41
CA TRP A 143 2.18 5.00 -7.10
C TRP A 143 2.50 6.49 -7.00
N ARG A 144 1.56 7.26 -6.50
CA ARG A 144 1.74 8.69 -6.26
C ARG A 144 1.42 9.03 -4.82
N VAL A 145 2.18 9.93 -4.21
CA VAL A 145 1.85 10.43 -2.87
C VAL A 145 0.49 11.14 -2.89
N ALA A 146 -0.44 10.76 -2.00
CA ALA A 146 -1.81 11.29 -2.03
C ALA A 146 -1.88 12.83 -1.88
N LYS A 147 -0.93 13.42 -1.14
CA LYS A 147 -0.84 14.87 -0.88
C LYS A 147 0.12 15.62 -1.82
N SER A 148 0.69 14.95 -2.84
CA SER A 148 1.67 15.55 -3.75
C SER A 148 1.49 15.01 -5.18
N ASP A 149 1.38 15.91 -6.15
CA ASP A 149 1.15 15.51 -7.55
C ASP A 149 2.43 15.15 -8.31
N SER A 150 3.61 15.54 -7.80
CA SER A 150 4.88 15.40 -8.52
C SER A 150 5.64 14.10 -8.25
N ASP A 151 5.41 13.47 -7.09
CA ASP A 151 6.14 12.27 -6.68
C ASP A 151 5.43 11.01 -7.15
N ARG A 152 5.85 10.49 -8.31
CA ARG A 152 5.43 9.20 -8.86
C ARG A 152 6.56 8.19 -8.74
N CYS A 153 6.22 6.94 -8.45
CA CYS A 153 7.19 5.86 -8.34
C CYS A 153 6.56 4.52 -8.75
N SER A 154 7.38 3.63 -9.30
CA SER A 154 7.04 2.23 -9.50
C SER A 154 6.94 1.47 -8.18
N SER A 155 6.34 0.28 -8.19
CA SER A 155 6.31 -0.62 -7.03
C SER A 155 7.72 -0.97 -6.53
N THR A 156 8.71 -1.07 -7.43
CA THR A 156 10.11 -1.35 -7.08
C THR A 156 10.78 -0.18 -6.38
N GLU A 157 10.58 1.04 -6.88
CA GLU A 157 11.10 2.27 -6.24
C GLU A 157 10.45 2.51 -4.89
N LEU A 158 9.13 2.28 -4.79
CA LEU A 158 8.42 2.36 -3.52
C LEU A 158 8.93 1.32 -2.52
N ALA A 159 9.16 0.08 -2.94
CA ALA A 159 9.76 -0.95 -2.09
C ALA A 159 11.14 -0.52 -1.56
N ALA A 160 11.99 0.04 -2.44
CA ALA A 160 13.30 0.55 -2.06
C ALA A 160 13.18 1.63 -0.96
N ARG A 161 12.29 2.61 -1.16
CA ARG A 161 12.03 3.69 -0.19
C ARG A 161 11.51 3.13 1.14
N CYS A 162 10.60 2.16 1.12
CA CYS A 162 10.06 1.54 2.33
C CYS A 162 11.17 0.86 3.15
N VAL A 163 12.04 0.10 2.49
CA VAL A 163 13.13 -0.63 3.15
C VAL A 163 14.23 0.31 3.64
N GLU A 164 14.51 1.39 2.91
CA GLU A 164 15.40 2.46 3.37
C GLU A 164 14.88 3.10 4.66
N GLN A 165 13.61 3.52 4.70
CA GLN A 165 13.01 4.10 5.91
C GLN A 165 13.02 3.13 7.09
N LEU A 166 12.72 1.85 6.85
CA LEU A 166 12.81 0.81 7.88
C LEU A 166 14.25 0.63 8.39
N GLY A 167 15.24 0.62 7.50
CA GLY A 167 16.66 0.50 7.86
C GLY A 167 17.17 1.70 8.66
N LEU A 168 16.79 2.91 8.28
CA LEU A 168 17.11 4.14 9.03
C LEU A 168 16.49 4.11 10.44
N ALA A 169 15.23 3.67 10.55
CA ALA A 169 14.57 3.50 11.84
C ALA A 169 15.27 2.43 12.69
N HIS A 170 15.60 1.28 12.10
CA HIS A 170 16.32 0.22 12.79
C HIS A 170 17.66 0.70 13.34
N ALA A 171 18.50 1.33 12.50
CA ALA A 171 19.81 1.85 12.92
C ALA A 171 19.70 2.87 14.06
N LYS A 172 18.66 3.71 14.05
CA LYS A 172 18.41 4.70 15.10
C LYS A 172 18.06 4.06 16.45
N PHE A 173 17.33 2.94 16.44
CA PHE A 173 16.80 2.33 17.67
C PHE A 173 17.55 1.06 18.10
N SER A 174 18.41 0.48 17.26
CA SER A 174 19.33 -0.58 17.63
C SER A 174 20.52 -0.06 18.43
N ALA A 175 21.01 1.14 18.13
CA ALA A 175 22.12 1.79 18.85
C ALA A 175 21.73 2.30 20.26
N ALA A 176 20.44 2.34 20.57
CA ALA A 176 19.90 2.86 21.84
C ALA A 176 19.49 1.76 22.83
N SER A 177 19.71 0.48 22.49
CA SER A 177 19.40 -0.69 23.33
C SER A 177 20.69 -1.39 23.75
#